data_AF-W0FU90-F1
#
_entry.id   AF-W0FU90-F1
#
_cell.length_a   1.000
_cell.length_b   1.000
_cell.length_c   1.000
_cell.angle_alpha   90.00
_cell.angle_beta   90.00
_cell.angle_gamma   90.00
#
_symmetry.space_group_name_H-M   'P 1'
#
loop_
_entity.id
_entity.type
_entity.pdbx_description
1 polymer ?
#
loop_
_entity_poly.entity_id
_entity_poly.type
_entity_poly.pdbx_seq_one_letter_code
_entity_poly.pdbx_strand_id
1 'polypeptide(L)'
;MIDHFAILKVGPALTFALREALFSLAAIEEELVPAKACSGLRQVLEDVMLDRPEYWQSHYHGDGNARRLARGYSYSDRVRYYWPDSQIDDAFAHLVRNLADSPIPLPLISQYLPLQYVKVRSGELQPTPRELIINHIQDILAQYHTACEGQ
;
A
#
# COMPACT_ATOMS: atom_id res chain seq x y z
N MET A 1 -9.52 11.60 -30.86
CA MET A 1 -10.65 10.66 -30.97
C MET A 1 -10.72 9.97 -29.62
N ILE A 2 -11.72 10.29 -28.79
CA ILE A 2 -11.90 9.66 -27.47
C ILE A 2 -12.71 8.40 -27.73
N ASP A 3 -12.10 7.24 -27.56
CA ASP A 3 -12.77 5.95 -27.77
C ASP A 3 -13.92 5.76 -26.77
N HIS A 4 -15.02 5.15 -27.21
CA HIS A 4 -16.30 5.05 -26.50
C HIS A 4 -16.32 4.08 -25.30
N PHE A 5 -15.43 4.27 -24.32
CA PHE A 5 -15.40 3.52 -23.06
C PHE A 5 -15.92 4.38 -21.89
N ALA A 6 -17.24 4.45 -21.73
CA ALA A 6 -17.88 5.27 -20.69
C ALA A 6 -17.85 4.67 -19.27
N ILE A 7 -17.42 3.41 -19.10
CA ILE A 7 -17.31 2.73 -17.80
C ILE A 7 -15.89 2.18 -17.64
N LEU A 8 -15.11 2.80 -16.77
CA LEU A 8 -13.77 2.37 -16.41
C LEU A 8 -13.82 1.60 -15.09
N LYS A 9 -13.69 0.26 -15.14
CA LYS A 9 -13.64 -0.57 -13.93
C LYS A 9 -12.28 -0.41 -13.26
N VAL A 10 -12.25 0.17 -12.07
CA VAL A 10 -11.07 0.19 -11.20
C VAL A 10 -11.25 -0.83 -10.08
N GLY A 11 -10.30 -1.76 -9.94
CA GLY A 11 -10.31 -2.77 -8.88
C GLY A 11 -8.90 -2.98 -8.32
N PRO A 12 -8.04 -3.76 -9.00
CA PRO A 12 -6.67 -4.03 -8.54
C PRO A 12 -5.85 -2.77 -8.27
N ALA A 13 -6.05 -1.68 -9.01
CA ALA A 13 -5.27 -0.44 -8.82
C ALA A 13 -5.48 0.21 -7.44
N LEU A 14 -6.67 0.11 -6.84
CA LEU A 14 -6.94 0.71 -5.52
C LEU A 14 -6.26 -0.08 -4.40
N THR A 15 -6.38 -1.41 -4.43
CA THR A 15 -5.75 -2.29 -3.44
C THR A 15 -4.23 -2.38 -3.64
N PHE A 16 -3.76 -2.19 -4.87
CA PHE A 16 -2.33 -2.02 -5.16
C PHE A 16 -1.77 -0.75 -4.52
N ALA A 17 -2.46 0.40 -4.67
CA ALA A 17 -2.06 1.65 -4.01
C ALA A 17 -2.13 1.56 -2.48
N LEU A 18 -3.15 0.89 -1.93
CA LEU A 18 -3.18 0.57 -0.50
C LEU A 18 -1.91 -0.18 -0.08
N ARG A 19 -1.53 -1.22 -0.82
CA ARG A 19 -0.32 -2.01 -0.53
C ARG A 19 0.96 -1.17 -0.62
N GLU A 20 1.07 -0.27 -1.58
CA GLU A 20 2.20 0.66 -1.68
C GLU A 20 2.30 1.57 -0.46
N ALA A 21 1.20 2.20 -0.07
CA ALA A 21 1.17 3.05 1.12
C ALA A 21 1.56 2.27 2.39
N LEU A 22 1.05 1.06 2.56
CA LEU A 22 1.37 0.20 3.70
C LEU A 22 2.83 -0.25 3.70
N PHE A 23 3.42 -0.57 2.55
CA PHE A 23 4.83 -0.95 2.46
C PHE A 23 5.75 0.24 2.76
N SER A 24 5.38 1.43 2.29
CA SER A 24 6.08 2.67 2.62
C SER A 24 6.01 2.97 4.11
N LEU A 25 4.84 2.84 4.74
CA LEU A 25 4.69 3.05 6.19
C LEU A 25 5.44 1.99 7.00
N ALA A 26 5.46 0.73 6.57
CA ALA A 26 6.25 -0.31 7.23
C ALA A 26 7.76 0.00 7.17
N ALA A 27 8.26 0.51 6.05
CA ALA A 27 9.65 0.96 5.95
C ALA A 27 9.93 2.16 6.87
N ILE A 28 8.98 3.10 7.00
CA ILE A 28 9.09 4.20 7.96
C ILE A 28 9.11 3.70 9.40
N GLU A 29 8.26 2.72 9.73
CA GLU A 29 8.23 2.10 11.05
C GLU A 29 9.58 1.47 11.42
N GLU A 30 10.20 0.75 10.49
CA GLU A 30 11.52 0.11 10.69
C GLU A 30 12.63 1.13 11.02
N GLU A 31 12.52 2.38 10.57
CA GLU A 31 13.47 3.46 10.89
C GLU A 31 13.20 4.13 12.24
N LEU A 32 11.94 4.14 12.69
CA LEU A 32 11.51 4.91 13.86
C LEU A 32 11.32 4.07 15.12
N VAL A 33 11.01 2.79 14.95
CA VAL A 33 10.59 1.89 16.02
C VAL A 33 11.67 0.83 16.23
N PRO A 34 12.02 0.49 17.49
CA PRO A 34 12.94 -0.61 17.74
C PRO A 34 12.42 -1.91 17.10
N ALA A 35 13.29 -2.66 16.42
CA ALA A 35 12.90 -3.85 15.63
C ALA A 35 11.96 -4.85 16.36
N LYS A 36 12.13 -5.03 17.68
CA LYS A 36 11.29 -5.91 18.51
C LYS A 36 9.85 -5.42 18.72
N ALA A 37 9.58 -4.15 18.43
CA ALA A 37 8.30 -3.49 18.61
C ALA A 37 7.63 -3.16 17.27
N CYS A 38 8.31 -3.35 16.13
CA CYS A 38 7.70 -3.17 14.82
C CYS A 38 6.56 -4.16 14.59
N SER A 39 5.59 -3.75 13.78
CA SER A 39 4.46 -4.58 13.36
C SER A 39 4.88 -5.83 12.59
N GLY A 40 5.97 -5.75 11.83
CA GLY A 40 6.40 -6.80 10.92
C GLY A 40 5.45 -7.03 9.75
N LEU A 41 4.57 -6.06 9.41
CA LEU A 41 3.49 -6.21 8.43
C LEU A 41 3.91 -6.91 7.13
N ARG A 42 5.06 -6.54 6.57
CA ARG A 42 5.56 -7.12 5.32
C ARG A 42 5.91 -8.61 5.46
N GLN A 43 6.46 -8.99 6.60
CA GLN A 43 6.82 -10.38 6.89
C GLN A 43 5.56 -11.21 7.18
N VAL A 44 4.64 -10.70 8.01
CA VAL A 44 3.35 -11.34 8.30
C VAL A 44 2.57 -11.59 7.00
N LEU A 45 2.55 -10.60 6.09
CA LEU A 45 1.89 -10.75 4.80
C LEU A 45 2.54 -11.85 3.94
N GLU A 46 3.87 -11.89 3.87
CA GLU A 46 4.60 -12.93 3.13
C GLU A 46 4.32 -14.32 3.71
N ASP A 47 4.35 -14.47 5.04
CA ASP A 47 4.12 -15.75 5.73
C ASP A 47 2.70 -16.25 5.48
N VAL A 48 1.68 -15.40 5.65
CA VAL A 48 0.28 -15.76 5.38
C VAL A 48 0.08 -16.13 3.90
N MET A 49 0.72 -15.41 2.98
CA MET A 49 0.64 -15.76 1.55
C MET A 49 1.34 -17.08 1.23
N LEU A 50 2.45 -17.42 1.91
CA LEU A 50 3.12 -18.71 1.73
C LEU A 50 2.30 -19.87 2.27
N ASP A 51 1.65 -19.69 3.43
CA ASP A 51 0.82 -20.70 4.08
C ASP A 51 -0.48 -20.98 3.30
N ARG A 52 -1.02 -19.97 2.62
CA ARG A 52 -2.26 -20.06 1.84
C ARG A 52 -2.02 -19.68 0.38
N PRO A 53 -1.37 -20.51 -0.44
CA PRO A 53 -0.94 -20.12 -1.78
C PRO A 53 -2.07 -20.07 -2.83
N GLU A 54 -3.29 -20.49 -2.50
CA GLU A 54 -4.40 -20.70 -3.43
C GLU A 54 -4.76 -19.48 -4.27
N TYR A 55 -4.61 -18.26 -3.72
CA TYR A 55 -4.98 -17.05 -4.45
C TYR A 55 -3.89 -16.54 -5.40
N TRP A 56 -2.64 -17.02 -5.31
CA TRP A 56 -1.54 -16.50 -6.15
C TRP A 56 -0.77 -17.56 -6.94
N GLN A 57 -0.76 -18.83 -6.53
CA GLN A 57 0.10 -19.87 -7.12
C GLN A 57 -0.10 -20.08 -8.63
N SER A 58 -1.33 -19.92 -9.12
CA SER A 58 -1.66 -20.05 -10.55
C SER A 58 -1.29 -18.81 -11.37
N HIS A 59 -1.00 -17.68 -10.72
CA HIS A 59 -0.72 -16.40 -11.36
C HIS A 59 0.78 -16.08 -11.40
N TYR A 60 1.55 -16.54 -10.41
CA TYR A 60 2.97 -16.23 -10.30
C TYR A 60 3.82 -17.44 -10.64
N HIS A 61 4.68 -17.29 -11.64
CA HIS A 61 5.55 -18.35 -12.16
C HIS A 61 7.03 -17.98 -12.00
N GLY A 62 7.91 -18.92 -12.35
CA GLY A 62 9.36 -18.78 -12.17
C GLY A 62 9.86 -19.40 -10.88
N ASP A 63 11.10 -19.06 -10.52
CA ASP A 63 11.80 -19.54 -9.33
C ASP A 63 11.26 -18.91 -8.03
N GLY A 64 11.85 -19.31 -6.89
CA GLY A 64 11.43 -18.82 -5.57
C GLY A 64 11.53 -17.30 -5.42
N ASN A 65 12.58 -16.69 -6.00
CA ASN A 65 12.80 -15.25 -5.91
C ASN A 65 11.81 -14.47 -6.78
N ALA A 66 11.54 -14.93 -8.00
CA ALA A 66 10.55 -14.34 -8.89
C ALA A 66 9.15 -14.39 -8.26
N ARG A 67 8.77 -15.52 -7.63
CA ARG A 67 7.48 -15.64 -6.93
C ARG A 67 7.41 -14.75 -5.69
N ARG A 68 8.49 -14.66 -4.91
CA ARG A 68 8.59 -13.74 -3.76
C ARG A 68 8.38 -12.29 -4.19
N LEU A 69 9.08 -11.86 -5.24
CA LEU A 69 8.91 -10.51 -5.78
C LEU A 69 7.47 -10.29 -6.27
N ALA A 70 6.90 -11.26 -6.99
CA ALA A 70 5.54 -11.15 -7.51
C ALA A 70 4.48 -11.04 -6.39
N ARG A 71 4.64 -11.74 -5.26
CA ARG A 71 3.73 -11.62 -4.11
C ARG A 71 3.67 -10.20 -3.54
N GLY A 72 4.81 -9.52 -3.46
CA GLY A 72 4.88 -8.15 -2.92
C GLY A 72 4.63 -7.03 -3.93
N TYR A 73 4.84 -7.28 -5.24
CA TYR A 73 4.96 -6.18 -6.21
C TYR A 73 4.27 -6.40 -7.57
N SER A 74 3.68 -7.57 -7.83
CA SER A 74 3.00 -7.81 -9.11
C SER A 74 1.74 -6.95 -9.27
N TYR A 75 1.58 -6.34 -10.46
CA TYR A 75 0.36 -5.61 -10.84
C TYR A 75 -0.91 -6.47 -10.85
N SER A 76 -0.79 -7.81 -10.84
CA SER A 76 -1.97 -8.68 -10.66
C SER A 76 -2.62 -8.54 -9.28
N ASP A 77 -1.89 -7.96 -8.32
CA ASP A 77 -2.35 -7.58 -6.98
C ASP A 77 -3.09 -8.71 -6.26
N ARG A 78 -2.54 -9.94 -6.31
CA ARG A 78 -3.16 -11.10 -5.68
C ARG A 78 -3.13 -11.03 -4.14
N VAL A 79 -2.30 -10.14 -3.59
CA VAL A 79 -2.27 -9.81 -2.17
C VAL A 79 -3.62 -9.28 -1.65
N ARG A 80 -4.46 -8.70 -2.50
CA ARG A 80 -5.78 -8.16 -2.10
C ARG A 80 -6.72 -9.15 -1.42
N TYR A 81 -6.56 -10.45 -1.71
CA TYR A 81 -7.38 -11.52 -1.12
C TYR A 81 -6.98 -11.85 0.32
N TYR A 82 -5.84 -11.35 0.79
CA TYR A 82 -5.29 -11.64 2.11
C TYR A 82 -5.55 -10.53 3.12
N TRP A 83 -5.92 -9.31 2.70
CA TRP A 83 -6.23 -8.21 3.63
C TRP A 83 -7.27 -8.54 4.72
N PRO A 84 -8.29 -9.39 4.47
CA PRO A 84 -9.23 -9.80 5.52
C PRO A 84 -8.68 -10.84 6.52
N ASP A 85 -7.45 -11.34 6.36
CA ASP A 85 -6.86 -12.26 7.33
C ASP A 85 -6.54 -11.55 8.65
N SER A 86 -6.91 -12.17 9.77
CA SER A 86 -6.77 -11.56 11.10
C SER A 86 -5.33 -11.24 11.47
N GLN A 87 -4.36 -12.05 11.04
CA GLN A 87 -2.95 -11.78 11.35
C GLN A 87 -2.46 -10.51 10.64
N ILE A 88 -2.91 -10.32 9.40
CA ILE A 88 -2.58 -9.13 8.60
C ILE A 88 -3.29 -7.90 9.17
N ASP A 89 -4.56 -8.03 9.58
CA ASP A 89 -5.32 -6.94 10.20
C ASP A 89 -4.69 -6.50 11.54
N ASP A 90 -4.26 -7.47 12.37
CA ASP A 90 -3.56 -7.20 13.63
C ASP A 90 -2.22 -6.47 13.40
N ALA A 91 -1.44 -6.92 12.42
CA ALA A 91 -0.18 -6.28 12.05
C ALA A 91 -0.41 -4.87 11.48
N PHE A 92 -1.45 -4.68 10.65
CA PHE A 92 -1.85 -3.37 10.15
C PHE A 92 -2.24 -2.42 11.29
N ALA A 93 -3.09 -2.87 12.22
CA ALA A 93 -3.49 -2.08 13.36
C ALA A 93 -2.29 -1.74 14.26
N HIS A 94 -1.33 -2.66 14.41
CA HIS A 94 -0.08 -2.41 15.13
C HIS A 94 0.78 -1.35 14.45
N LEU A 95 0.98 -1.44 13.14
CA LEU A 95 1.70 -0.45 12.34
C LEU A 95 1.11 0.96 12.52
N VAL A 96 -0.22 1.07 12.40
CA VAL A 96 -0.91 2.35 12.54
C VAL A 96 -0.73 2.92 13.95
N ARG A 97 -0.84 2.09 14.99
CA ARG A 97 -0.61 2.54 16.38
C ARG A 97 0.81 3.04 16.58
N ASN A 98 1.81 2.28 16.15
CA ASN A 98 3.23 2.62 16.31
C ASN A 98 3.58 3.97 15.66
N LEU A 99 2.94 4.30 14.54
CA LEU A 99 3.15 5.55 13.83
C LEU A 99 2.18 6.68 14.21
N ALA A 100 1.22 6.43 15.12
CA ALA A 100 0.25 7.43 15.55
C ALA A 100 0.75 8.28 16.72
N ASP A 101 1.60 7.71 17.59
CA ASP A 101 2.01 8.35 18.84
C ASP A 101 3.05 9.46 18.66
N SER A 102 3.69 9.54 17.50
CA SER A 102 4.70 10.56 17.21
C SER A 102 4.62 11.03 15.77
N PRO A 103 4.86 12.33 15.50
CA PRO A 103 4.87 12.85 14.14
C PRO A 103 5.89 12.12 13.27
N ILE A 104 5.46 11.66 12.10
CA ILE A 104 6.38 11.05 11.13
C ILE A 104 7.32 12.15 10.59
N PRO A 105 8.65 12.01 10.70
CA PRO A 105 9.59 12.99 10.18
C PRO A 105 9.40 13.25 8.68
N LEU A 106 9.36 14.52 8.29
CA LEU A 106 9.17 14.94 6.90
C LEU A 106 10.15 14.31 5.90
N PRO A 107 11.46 14.12 6.20
CA PRO A 107 12.38 13.44 5.28
C PRO A 107 11.97 11.99 4.97
N LEU A 108 11.39 11.27 5.94
CA LEU A 108 10.91 9.91 5.73
C LEU A 108 9.65 9.90 4.86
N ILE A 109 8.73 10.85 5.05
CA ILE A 109 7.58 11.01 4.14
C ILE A 109 8.08 11.36 2.73
N SER A 110 9.07 12.25 2.59
CA SER A 110 9.66 12.57 1.30
C SER A 110 10.30 11.37 0.60
N GLN A 111 10.95 10.49 1.37
CA GLN A 111 11.64 9.31 0.85
C GLN A 111 10.66 8.23 0.38
N TYR A 112 9.60 7.97 1.15
CA TYR A 112 8.73 6.80 0.94
C TYR A 112 7.35 7.14 0.38
N LEU A 113 6.90 8.40 0.50
CA LEU A 113 5.60 8.90 0.06
C LEU A 113 5.74 10.30 -0.58
N PRO A 114 6.52 10.46 -1.66
CA PRO A 114 6.91 11.77 -2.19
C PRO A 114 5.74 12.64 -2.66
N LEU A 115 4.68 12.05 -3.22
CA LEU A 115 3.47 12.80 -3.63
C LEU A 115 2.71 13.35 -2.42
N GLN A 116 2.60 12.55 -1.35
CA GLN A 116 1.98 12.97 -0.10
C GLN A 116 2.84 14.02 0.61
N TYR A 117 4.17 13.92 0.54
CA TYR A 117 5.08 14.91 1.11
C TYR A 117 4.79 16.33 0.60
N VAL A 118 4.55 16.50 -0.70
CA VAL A 118 4.21 17.81 -1.28
C VAL A 118 2.97 18.42 -0.60
N LYS A 119 1.92 17.61 -0.42
CA LYS A 119 0.66 18.03 0.22
C LYS A 119 0.81 18.27 1.72
N VAL A 120 1.65 17.48 2.40
CA VAL A 120 1.99 17.72 3.82
C VAL A 120 2.73 19.05 3.97
N ARG A 121 3.67 19.35 3.08
CA ARG A 121 4.46 20.59 3.10
C ARG A 121 3.63 21.84 2.83
N SER A 122 2.59 21.74 2.00
CA SER A 122 1.65 22.84 1.75
C SER A 122 0.56 22.97 2.81
N GLY A 123 0.46 22.03 3.76
CA GLY A 123 -0.57 22.02 4.81
C GLY A 123 -1.92 21.45 4.36
N GLU A 124 -1.99 20.89 3.15
CA GLU A 124 -3.20 20.25 2.58
C GLU A 124 -3.45 18.84 3.13
N LEU A 125 -2.42 18.19 3.68
CA LEU A 125 -2.48 16.83 4.20
C LEU A 125 -1.86 16.73 5.58
N GLN A 126 -2.56 16.08 6.52
CA GLN A 126 -1.99 15.77 7.83
C GLN A 126 -1.03 14.57 7.73
N PRO A 127 0.16 14.63 8.32
CA PRO A 127 1.16 13.55 8.23
C PRO A 127 0.84 12.38 9.19
N THR A 128 -0.41 11.93 9.24
CA THR A 128 -0.81 10.76 10.03
C THR A 128 -0.88 9.52 9.14
N PRO A 129 -0.64 8.30 9.67
CA PRO A 129 -0.66 7.08 8.85
C PRO A 129 -1.94 6.91 8.03
N ARG A 130 -3.09 7.16 8.66
CA ARG A 130 -4.39 6.99 8.03
C ARG A 130 -4.60 7.98 6.88
N GLU A 131 -4.27 9.25 7.09
CA GLU A 131 -4.43 10.29 6.06
C GLU A 131 -3.47 10.06 4.88
N LEU A 132 -2.24 9.61 5.16
CA LEU A 132 -1.27 9.23 4.13
C LEU A 132 -1.78 8.07 3.25
N ILE A 133 -2.34 7.01 3.88
CA ILE A 133 -2.93 5.86 3.15
C ILE A 133 -4.08 6.31 2.26
N ILE A 134 -5.05 7.04 2.84
CA ILE A 134 -6.23 7.49 2.11
C ILE A 134 -5.83 8.38 0.93
N ASN A 135 -4.92 9.33 1.15
CA ASN A 135 -4.47 10.23 0.10
C ASN A 135 -3.75 9.51 -1.04
N HIS A 136 -2.95 8.48 -0.72
CA HIS A 136 -2.27 7.68 -1.73
C HIS A 136 -3.26 6.89 -2.61
N ILE A 137 -4.33 6.35 -2.02
CA ILE A 137 -5.41 5.69 -2.78
C ILE A 137 -6.18 6.71 -3.64
N GLN A 138 -6.42 7.92 -3.11
CA GLN A 138 -7.09 9.00 -3.83
C GLN A 138 -6.32 9.48 -5.06
N ASP A 139 -4.98 9.42 -5.05
CA ASP A 139 -4.17 9.75 -6.24
C ASP A 139 -4.50 8.84 -7.44
N ILE A 140 -4.86 7.57 -7.19
CA ILE A 140 -5.36 6.67 -8.25
C ILE A 140 -6.75 7.10 -8.70
N LEU A 141 -7.67 7.37 -7.76
CA LEU A 141 -9.04 7.79 -8.11
C LEU A 141 -9.06 9.08 -8.93
N ALA A 142 -8.17 10.03 -8.64
CA ALA A 142 -8.05 11.28 -9.39
C ALA A 142 -7.73 11.06 -10.88
N GLN A 143 -6.88 10.07 -11.19
CA GLN A 143 -6.55 9.75 -12.58
C GLN A 143 -7.76 9.24 -13.35
N TYR A 144 -8.60 8.40 -12.73
CA TYR A 144 -9.85 7.93 -13.33
C TYR A 144 -10.86 9.06 -13.48
N HIS A 145 -10.95 9.95 -12.49
CA HIS A 145 -11.80 11.13 -12.58
C HIS A 145 -11.44 12.01 -13.77
N THR A 146 -10.16 12.38 -13.92
CA THR A 146 -9.69 13.18 -15.06
C THR A 146 -9.96 12.50 -16.41
N ALA A 147 -9.83 11.16 -16.48
CA ALA A 147 -10.15 10.42 -17.69
C ALA A 147 -11.67 10.39 -18.02
N CYS A 148 -12.53 10.50 -17.00
CA CYS A 148 -13.98 10.57 -17.16
C CYS A 148 -14.51 11.99 -17.46
N GLU A 149 -13.77 13.04 -17.09
CA GLU A 149 -14.19 14.43 -17.29
C GLU A 149 -14.05 14.95 -18.72
N GLY A 150 -13.40 14.19 -19.62
CA GLY A 150 -13.38 14.45 -21.07
C GLY A 150 -12.98 15.88 -21.43
N GLN A 151 -11.66 16.15 -21.51
CA GLN A 151 -11.18 17.34 -22.21
C GLN A 151 -11.34 17.19 -23.73
#